data_AF-A0A8J6SQE6-F1
#
_entry.id   AF-A0A8J6SQE6-F1
#
_cell.length_a   1.000
_cell.length_b   1.000
_cell.length_c   1.000
_cell.angle_alpha   90.00
_cell.angle_beta   90.00
_cell.angle_gamma   90.00
#
_symmetry.space_group_name_H-M   'P 1'
#
loop_
_entity.id
_entity.type
_entity.pdbx_description
1 polymer ?
#
loop_
_entity_poly.entity_id
_entity_poly.type
_entity_poly.pdbx_seq_one_letter_code
_entity_poly.pdbx_strand_id
1 'polypeptide(L)'
;MRTLPRTSTTEMEVTSIRLERELKEELKELAGHQGYQALIRDILWNYVQQKSDEYKPKFSRSDIRASVPATAQQEERCVLTGKFIRQHEPMLLGYTTHGDLVPLSAESLGSR
;
A
#
# COMPACT_ATOMS: atom_id res chain seq x y z
N MET A 1 0.66 13.95 -6.10
CA MET A 1 -0.66 14.11 -5.46
C MET A 1 -1.68 13.28 -6.24
N ARG A 2 -2.10 12.12 -5.72
CA ARG A 2 -3.26 11.41 -6.26
C ARG A 2 -4.45 11.75 -5.36
N THR A 3 -5.34 12.59 -5.88
CA THR A 3 -6.64 12.88 -5.28
C THR A 3 -7.49 11.61 -5.34
N LEU A 4 -7.68 10.94 -4.20
CA LEU A 4 -8.77 9.98 -4.03
C LEU A 4 -10.07 10.67 -4.47
N PRO A 5 -10.94 10.00 -5.25
CA PRO A 5 -12.21 10.58 -5.67
C PRO A 5 -12.98 11.00 -4.41
N ARG A 6 -13.25 12.29 -4.30
CA ARG A 6 -14.02 12.86 -3.19
C ARG A 6 -15.48 12.48 -3.44
N THR A 7 -15.86 11.26 -3.07
CA THR A 7 -17.28 10.90 -2.96
C THR A 7 -17.93 11.90 -2.01
N SER A 8 -19.07 12.45 -2.43
CA SER A 8 -19.85 13.38 -1.60
C SER A 8 -20.23 12.67 -0.30
N THR A 9 -20.22 13.39 0.83
CA THR A 9 -20.68 12.87 2.13
C THR A 9 -22.12 12.34 2.07
N THR A 10 -22.89 12.75 1.05
CA THR A 10 -24.26 12.29 0.77
C THR A 10 -24.35 10.81 0.38
N GLU A 11 -23.28 10.21 -0.14
CA GLU A 11 -23.25 8.80 -0.57
C GLU A 11 -22.58 7.89 0.47
N MET A 12 -22.14 8.45 1.60
CA MET A 12 -21.37 7.72 2.61
C MET A 12 -22.29 7.11 3.68
N GLU A 13 -22.07 5.84 4.01
CA GLU A 13 -22.71 5.20 5.15
C GLU A 13 -21.95 5.51 6.44
N VAL A 14 -22.66 5.97 7.47
CA VAL A 14 -22.09 6.23 8.80
C VAL A 14 -22.21 4.97 9.64
N THR A 15 -21.06 4.38 9.98
CA THR A 15 -20.97 3.21 10.86
C THR A 15 -20.28 3.55 12.18
N SER A 16 -20.62 2.83 13.25
CA SER A 16 -20.00 2.98 14.57
C SER A 16 -19.04 1.82 14.84
N ILE A 17 -17.78 2.15 15.10
CA ILE A 17 -16.72 1.19 15.45
C ILE A 17 -16.27 1.50 16.89
N ARG A 18 -16.17 0.46 17.73
CA ARG A 18 -15.60 0.59 19.08
C ARG A 18 -14.09 0.38 19.01
N LEU A 19 -13.35 1.29 19.64
CA LEU A 19 -11.89 1.26 19.74
C LEU A 19 -11.48 1.54 21.18
N GLU A 20 -10.33 1.02 21.59
CA GLU A 20 -9.67 1.43 22.82
C GLU A 20 -9.42 2.94 22.81
N ARG A 21 -9.55 3.58 23.97
CA ARG A 21 -9.36 5.03 24.10
C ARG A 21 -7.96 5.46 23.65
N GLU A 22 -6.94 4.71 24.07
CA GLU A 22 -5.54 4.98 23.76
C GLU A 22 -5.28 4.94 22.25
N LEU A 23 -5.73 3.88 21.58
CA LEU A 23 -5.63 3.75 20.12
C LEU A 23 -6.29 4.91 19.39
N LYS A 24 -7.46 5.36 19.85
CA LYS A 24 -8.17 6.49 19.25
C LYS A 24 -7.40 7.79 19.38
N GLU A 25 -6.74 8.04 20.51
CA GLU A 25 -5.95 9.26 20.70
C GLU A 25 -4.67 9.23 19.86
N GLU A 26 -3.92 8.13 19.86
CA GLU A 26 -2.74 7.94 18.98
C GLU A 26 -3.09 8.17 17.50
N LEU A 27 -4.21 7.60 17.03
CA LEU A 27 -4.67 7.79 15.66
C LEU A 27 -5.06 9.25 15.36
N LYS A 28 -5.57 10.02 16.33
CA LYS A 28 -5.85 11.45 16.13
C LYS A 28 -4.56 12.26 16.06
N GLU A 29 -3.58 11.94 16.90
CA GLU A 29 -2.27 12.61 16.88
C GLU A 29 -1.58 12.38 15.54
N LEU A 30 -1.55 11.12 15.07
CA LEU A 30 -1.05 10.77 13.74
C LEU A 30 -1.84 11.44 12.60
N ALA A 31 -3.15 11.67 12.78
CA ALA A 31 -3.96 12.32 11.77
C ALA A 31 -3.55 13.79 11.56
N GLY A 32 -3.17 14.51 12.62
CA GLY A 32 -2.80 15.93 12.52
C GLY A 32 -3.83 16.75 11.73
N HIS A 33 -3.37 17.48 10.71
CA HIS A 33 -4.22 18.34 9.87
C HIS A 33 -5.14 17.58 8.90
N GLN A 34 -4.91 16.30 8.63
CA GLN A 34 -5.73 15.52 7.68
C GLN A 34 -7.09 15.11 8.28
N GLY A 35 -7.19 15.12 9.60
CA GLY A 35 -8.38 14.76 10.36
C GLY A 35 -8.55 13.25 10.54
N TYR A 36 -8.98 12.85 11.74
CA TYR A 36 -9.12 11.45 12.14
C TYR A 36 -9.97 10.61 11.17
N GLN A 37 -11.11 11.12 10.71
CA GLN A 37 -12.00 10.37 9.82
C GLN A 37 -11.38 10.08 8.45
N ALA A 38 -10.58 11.01 7.90
CA ALA A 38 -9.88 10.79 6.64
C ALA A 38 -8.81 9.72 6.80
N LEU A 39 -8.02 9.78 7.89
CA LEU A 39 -7.01 8.79 8.20
C LEU A 39 -7.61 7.38 8.35
N ILE A 40 -8.68 7.24 9.13
CA ILE A 40 -9.33 5.94 9.34
C ILE A 40 -9.82 5.37 8.01
N ARG A 41 -10.43 6.19 7.16
CA ARG A 41 -10.89 5.76 5.84
C ARG A 41 -9.72 5.31 4.98
N ASP A 42 -8.62 6.04 4.98
CA ASP A 42 -7.44 5.68 4.20
C ASP A 42 -6.81 4.37 4.70
N ILE A 43 -6.73 4.17 6.01
CA ILE A 43 -6.28 2.91 6.62
C ILE A 43 -7.19 1.75 6.21
N LEU A 44 -8.51 1.91 6.34
CA LEU A 44 -9.48 0.86 5.97
C LEU A 44 -9.42 0.55 4.47
N TRP A 45 -9.29 1.57 3.62
CA TRP A 45 -9.14 1.35 2.19
C TRP A 45 -7.82 0.67 1.87
N ASN A 46 -6.71 1.06 2.49
CA ASN A 46 -5.44 0.39 2.30
C ASN A 46 -5.51 -1.08 2.73
N TYR A 47 -6.18 -1.39 3.85
CA TYR A 47 -6.39 -2.76 4.29
C TYR A 47 -7.23 -3.56 3.28
N VAL A 48 -8.35 -3.00 2.80
CA VAL A 48 -9.18 -3.65 1.76
C VAL A 48 -8.39 -3.85 0.48
N GLN A 49 -7.58 -2.86 0.06
CA GLN A 49 -6.73 -2.95 -1.13
C GLN A 49 -5.63 -4.01 -0.99
N GLN A 50 -5.03 -4.15 0.19
CA GLN A 50 -4.05 -5.20 0.45
C GLN A 50 -4.67 -6.61 0.45
N LYS A 51 -5.96 -6.71 0.83
CA LYS A 51 -6.68 -7.98 0.94
C LYS A 51 -7.51 -8.35 -0.29
N SER A 52 -7.78 -7.41 -1.18
CA SER A 52 -8.44 -7.69 -2.45
C SER A 52 -7.40 -7.99 -3.52
N ASP A 53 -7.45 -9.19 -4.11
CA ASP A 53 -6.63 -9.54 -5.28
C ASP A 53 -6.86 -8.60 -6.49
N GLU A 54 -7.98 -7.87 -6.45
CA GLU A 54 -8.45 -6.93 -7.48
C GLU A 54 -7.76 -5.56 -7.48
N TYR A 55 -7.15 -5.10 -6.37
CA TYR A 55 -6.51 -3.78 -6.33
C TYR A 55 -5.01 -3.84 -6.04
N LYS A 56 -4.21 -3.84 -7.12
CA LYS A 56 -2.75 -3.62 -7.05
C LYS A 56 -2.50 -2.20 -6.51
N PRO A 57 -1.86 -2.00 -5.34
CA PRO A 57 -1.30 -0.69 -5.01
C PRO A 57 -0.45 -0.24 -6.20
N LYS A 58 -0.86 0.86 -6.85
CA LYS A 58 -0.17 1.42 -8.01
C LYS A 58 1.10 2.13 -7.54
N PHE A 59 2.07 1.34 -7.07
CA PHE A 59 3.42 1.80 -6.85
C PHE A 59 3.98 2.31 -8.17
N SER A 60 4.54 3.50 -8.12
CA SER A 60 5.37 4.06 -9.16
C SER A 60 6.83 3.75 -8.85
N ARG A 61 7.70 3.81 -9.86
CA ARG A 61 9.14 3.62 -9.65
C ARG A 61 9.71 4.59 -8.61
N SER A 62 9.19 5.82 -8.52
CA SER A 62 9.61 6.82 -7.54
C SER A 62 9.29 6.46 -6.09
N ASP A 63 8.37 5.51 -5.88
CA ASP A 63 8.02 5.06 -4.54
C ASP A 63 9.03 4.02 -4.01
N ILE A 64 9.94 3.51 -4.85
CA ILE A 64 10.99 2.55 -4.48
C ILE A 64 12.29 3.32 -4.19
N ARG A 65 12.69 3.37 -2.91
CA ARG A 65 13.89 4.10 -2.46
C ARG A 65 15.17 3.29 -2.59
N ALA A 66 15.07 1.97 -2.47
CA ALA A 66 16.18 1.05 -2.61
C ALA A 66 15.65 -0.31 -3.07
N SER A 67 16.52 -1.13 -3.64
CA SER A 67 16.20 -2.51 -4.00
C SER A 67 17.40 -3.41 -3.76
N VAL A 68 17.14 -4.64 -3.31
CA VAL A 68 18.16 -5.68 -3.13
C VAL A 68 17.81 -6.93 -3.94
N PRO A 69 18.79 -7.68 -4.48
CA PRO A 69 18.55 -8.99 -5.08
C PRO A 69 17.93 -9.97 -4.08
N ALA A 70 16.95 -10.75 -4.54
CA ALA A 70 16.28 -11.78 -3.76
C ALA A 70 15.84 -12.94 -4.65
N THR A 71 15.44 -14.05 -4.04
CA THR A 71 14.84 -15.20 -4.72
C THR A 71 13.45 -15.43 -4.14
N ALA A 72 12.45 -15.57 -5.00
CA ALA A 72 11.08 -15.86 -4.58
C ALA A 72 10.98 -17.24 -3.90
N GLN A 73 10.41 -17.31 -2.70
CA GLN A 73 10.16 -18.58 -1.98
C GLN A 73 8.79 -19.19 -2.31
N GLN A 74 7.89 -18.38 -2.88
CA GLN A 74 6.56 -18.74 -3.35
C GLN A 74 6.24 -17.90 -4.59
N GLU A 75 5.09 -18.13 -5.25
CA GLU A 75 4.67 -17.27 -6.35
C GLU A 75 4.36 -15.86 -5.83
N GLU A 76 4.96 -14.86 -6.46
CA GLU A 76 4.81 -13.44 -6.11
C GLU A 76 4.32 -12.65 -7.32
N ARG A 77 3.86 -11.42 -7.10
CA ARG A 77 3.41 -10.53 -8.18
C ARG A 77 4.17 -9.22 -8.10
N CYS A 78 4.95 -8.90 -9.13
CA CYS A 78 5.69 -7.64 -9.20
C CYS A 78 4.74 -6.44 -8.97
N VAL A 79 5.06 -5.57 -8.02
CA VAL A 79 4.15 -4.47 -7.68
C VAL A 79 4.09 -3.35 -8.72
N LEU A 80 5.14 -3.17 -9.53
CA LEU A 80 5.18 -2.15 -10.59
C LEU A 80 4.51 -2.60 -11.90
N THR A 81 4.76 -3.83 -12.32
CA THR A 81 4.31 -4.35 -13.64
C THR A 81 3.11 -5.28 -13.53
N GLY A 82 2.89 -5.86 -12.35
CA GLY A 82 1.90 -6.91 -12.15
C GLY A 82 2.27 -8.27 -12.73
N LYS A 83 3.49 -8.43 -13.28
CA LYS A 83 4.03 -9.70 -13.80
C LYS A 83 4.19 -10.69 -12.64
N PHE A 84 3.79 -11.94 -12.87
CA PHE A 84 4.04 -13.03 -11.93
C PHE A 84 5.55 -13.35 -11.88
N ILE A 85 6.02 -13.61 -10.67
CA ILE A 85 7.37 -14.06 -10.35
C ILE A 85 7.20 -15.45 -9.77
N ARG A 86 7.71 -16.47 -10.44
CA ARG A 86 7.51 -17.86 -10.04
C ARG A 86 8.33 -18.18 -8.80
N GLN A 87 7.92 -19.25 -8.11
CA GLN A 87 8.73 -19.83 -7.05
C GLN A 87 10.14 -20.15 -7.56
N HIS A 88 11.15 -19.81 -6.74
CA HIS A 88 12.58 -19.93 -7.03
C HIS A 88 13.10 -19.03 -8.16
N GLU A 89 12.28 -18.12 -8.70
CA GLU A 89 12.71 -17.15 -9.70
C GLU A 89 13.50 -16.00 -9.04
N PRO A 90 14.61 -15.54 -9.64
CA PRO A 90 15.30 -14.33 -9.21
C PRO A 90 14.40 -13.09 -9.32
N MET A 91 14.42 -12.28 -8.28
CA MET A 91 13.65 -11.04 -8.20
C MET A 91 14.43 -9.94 -7.46
N LEU A 92 13.81 -8.77 -7.35
CA LEU A 92 14.27 -7.69 -6.48
C LEU A 92 13.26 -7.52 -5.35
N LEU A 93 13.77 -7.27 -4.15
CA LEU A 93 12.97 -6.82 -3.01
C LEU A 93 13.14 -5.30 -2.90
N GLY A 94 12.06 -4.55 -3.16
CA GLY A 94 12.05 -3.09 -3.12
C GLY A 94 11.68 -2.57 -1.74
N TYR A 95 12.39 -1.57 -1.25
CA TYR A 95 12.03 -0.81 -0.05
C TYR A 95 11.28 0.46 -0.43
N THR A 96 10.04 0.60 0.03
CA THR A 96 9.17 1.71 -0.35
C THR A 96 9.45 2.97 0.47
N THR A 97 9.00 4.13 0.00
CA THR A 97 8.98 5.39 0.76
C THR A 97 8.17 5.29 2.06
N HIS A 98 7.25 4.33 2.13
CA HIS A 98 6.37 4.09 3.27
C HIS A 98 6.92 3.05 4.25
N GLY A 99 8.10 2.48 3.96
CA GLY A 99 8.77 1.52 4.84
C GLY A 99 8.41 0.05 4.58
N ASP A 100 7.71 -0.24 3.49
CA ASP A 100 7.31 -1.60 3.12
C ASP A 100 8.39 -2.30 2.29
N LEU A 101 8.41 -3.63 2.35
CA LEU A 101 9.17 -4.49 1.44
C LEU A 101 8.22 -5.09 0.40
N VAL A 102 8.50 -4.87 -0.88
CA VAL A 102 7.62 -5.27 -1.99
C VAL A 102 8.35 -6.06 -3.08
N PRO A 103 7.70 -7.07 -3.70
CA PRO A 103 8.32 -7.85 -4.76
C PRO A 103 8.38 -7.07 -6.08
N LEU A 104 9.52 -7.15 -6.76
CA LEU A 104 9.81 -6.48 -8.02
C LEU A 104 10.42 -7.47 -9.02
N SER A 105 9.91 -7.53 -10.25
CA SER A 105 10.58 -8.32 -11.29
C SER A 105 11.93 -7.68 -11.63
N ALA A 106 12.92 -8.47 -12.02
CA ALA A 106 14.28 -7.98 -12.30
C ALA A 106 14.31 -6.83 -13.34
N GLU A 107 13.38 -6.87 -14.30
CA GLU A 107 13.24 -5.87 -15.37
C GLU A 107 12.48 -4.60 -14.92
N SER A 108 11.75 -4.67 -13.80
CA SER A 108 10.75 -3.66 -13.43
C SER A 108 11.33 -2.30 -13.08
N LEU A 109 12.60 -2.25 -12.65
CA LEU A 109 13.29 -1.02 -12.32
C LEU A 109 14.04 -0.40 -13.50
N GLY A 110 14.26 -1.13 -14.60
CA GLY A 110 14.89 -0.65 -15.84
C GLY A 110 16.23 0.07 -15.62
N SER A 111 17.32 -0.58 -16.01
CA SER A 111 18.70 -0.08 -15.98
C SER A 111 18.84 1.35 -16.52
N ARG A 112 19.64 2.16 -15.82
CA ARG A 112 20.48 3.18 -16.46
C ARG A 112 21.51 2.51 -17.36
#